data_AF-S9R053-F1
#
_entry.id   AF-S9R053-F1
#
_cell.length_a   1.000
_cell.length_b   1.000
_cell.length_c   1.000
_cell.angle_alpha   90.00
_cell.angle_beta   90.00
_cell.angle_gamma   90.00
#
_symmetry.space_group_name_H-M   'P 1'
#
loop_
_entity.id
_entity.type
_entity.pdbx_description
1 polymer ?
#
loop_
_entity_poly.entity_id
_entity_poly.type
_entity_poly.pdbx_seq_one_letter_code
_entity_poly.pdbx_strand_id
1 'polypeptide(L)'
;METTIGQQPIDRLKLSERARESIRERIISGQFSMGEKLTESGLARLLGVSKSPVREALLQLEREGLIVLSANRTTHVFSMGASEIAELGELRQILESEAMRLACLRNPGPLGQALVAIVARMEQALSRDQSEAYKLLDQEFHRAIFEHCGNSYVRANFRMLSFRVQALRNRLSMDPELNARSLKEHQGIRDLVLSGRHDEALALLQSHICETTTNYLDLVAEPDADKAGAVPAIRVATEEMERFSRASLEAVGADPATVEAVTRALMHASTLGVDTHGFRLLPHYLKALSGGRVNRAPSPRITAGTGGACVLDADNAHGALAAYEAVGIAVKRAREFGLGAVAIRGSSHFGAAGAYATAIAEQGMMGLAFCNSDAFVRLHGGAERFHGTNPIAAAAPAEEGPPWLLDMATSAIPFNRVMLSRSLGLPLPESVASDAQGVNVTDPAEVEMLAPLGGALFGYKGAGLAGLSEILSSAFSDAPLSAELLPMVSDDMSTPRGLGAFVMALDPEAFAGTAVFRAVMSRYLDAIRGSEVAADQRVMAPGDREWEEAENRRKTGIKLDETTVTDLGAFAGEHGVDPLRTISVGS
;
A
#
# COMPACT_ATOMS: atom_id res chain seq x y z
N MET A 1 -9.93 9.66 71.62
CA MET A 1 -10.40 8.51 70.83
C MET A 1 -10.60 9.01 69.41
N GLU A 2 -9.57 8.91 68.58
CA GLU A 2 -9.72 9.01 67.13
C GLU A 2 -9.08 7.76 66.54
N THR A 3 -9.93 6.93 65.94
CA THR A 3 -9.56 5.63 65.39
C THR A 3 -9.14 5.86 63.94
N THR A 4 -7.84 5.89 63.69
CA THR A 4 -7.27 5.91 62.35
C THR A 4 -7.47 4.54 61.71
N ILE A 5 -8.46 4.41 60.81
CA ILE A 5 -8.55 3.23 59.93
C ILE A 5 -7.62 3.48 58.75
N GLY A 6 -6.46 2.82 58.77
CA GLY A 6 -5.59 2.71 57.62
C GLY A 6 -6.26 1.86 56.54
N GLN A 7 -6.63 2.48 55.43
CA GLN A 7 -6.89 1.75 54.19
C GLN A 7 -5.58 1.70 53.39
N GLN A 8 -4.96 0.52 53.35
CA GLN A 8 -4.01 0.21 52.29
C GLN A 8 -4.75 0.23 50.95
N PRO A 9 -4.19 0.81 49.87
CA PRO A 9 -4.81 0.72 48.56
C PRO A 9 -4.78 -0.75 48.12
N ILE A 10 -5.96 -1.34 47.95
CA ILE A 10 -6.09 -2.62 47.25
C ILE A 10 -5.75 -2.33 45.79
N ASP A 11 -4.61 -2.84 45.33
CA ASP A 11 -4.17 -2.78 43.94
C ASP A 11 -5.13 -3.62 43.06
N ARG A 12 -6.25 -3.01 42.67
CA ARG A 12 -7.20 -3.57 41.70
C ARG A 12 -6.76 -3.14 40.31
N LEU A 13 -5.84 -3.89 39.71
CA LEU A 13 -5.63 -3.86 38.26
C LEU A 13 -7.00 -3.95 37.56
N LYS A 14 -7.22 -3.10 36.56
CA LYS A 14 -8.49 -3.08 35.81
C LYS A 14 -8.71 -4.46 35.16
N LEU A 15 -9.96 -4.91 35.06
CA LEU A 15 -10.29 -6.20 34.43
C LEU A 15 -9.75 -6.31 33.00
N SER A 16 -9.62 -5.19 32.26
CA SER A 16 -8.99 -5.14 30.94
C SER A 16 -7.48 -5.36 30.98
N GLU A 17 -6.78 -4.87 32.01
CA GLU A 17 -5.34 -5.13 32.19
C GLU A 17 -5.09 -6.61 32.48
N ARG A 18 -5.90 -7.22 33.36
CA ARG A 18 -5.80 -8.67 33.63
C ARG A 18 -6.11 -9.52 32.40
N ALA A 19 -7.09 -9.13 31.59
CA ALA A 19 -7.39 -9.79 30.32
C ALA A 19 -6.22 -9.66 29.33
N ARG A 20 -5.62 -8.47 29.24
CA ARG A 20 -4.44 -8.20 28.41
C ARG A 20 -3.26 -9.08 28.79
N GLU A 21 -2.88 -9.10 30.06
CA GLU A 21 -1.77 -9.94 30.55
C GLU A 21 -2.01 -11.42 30.24
N SER A 22 -3.22 -11.93 30.52
CA SER A 22 -3.52 -13.34 30.28
C SER A 22 -3.49 -13.72 28.79
N ILE A 23 -3.97 -12.86 27.90
CA ILE A 23 -3.90 -13.10 26.44
C ILE A 23 -2.45 -13.02 25.98
N ARG A 24 -1.68 -12.04 26.47
CA ARG A 24 -0.26 -11.88 26.16
C ARG A 24 0.53 -13.14 26.52
N GLU A 25 0.39 -13.63 27.74
CA GLU A 25 1.08 -14.84 28.21
C GLU A 25 0.78 -16.05 27.33
N ARG A 26 -0.46 -16.18 26.84
CA ARG A 26 -0.87 -17.27 25.96
C ARG A 26 -0.28 -17.15 24.55
N ILE A 27 -0.12 -15.94 24.02
CA ILE A 27 0.58 -15.71 22.75
C ILE A 27 2.07 -16.05 22.90
N ILE A 28 2.71 -15.56 23.97
CA ILE A 28 4.15 -15.75 24.20
C ILE A 28 4.49 -17.23 24.46
N SER A 29 3.69 -17.92 25.26
CA SER A 29 3.86 -19.36 25.52
C SER A 29 3.46 -20.25 24.34
N GLY A 30 2.91 -19.69 23.26
CA GLY A 30 2.46 -20.44 22.08
C GLY A 30 1.17 -21.23 22.29
N GLN A 31 0.44 -20.99 23.40
CA GLN A 31 -0.92 -21.51 23.56
C GLN A 31 -1.89 -20.91 22.54
N PHE A 32 -1.61 -19.70 22.07
CA PHE A 32 -2.17 -19.17 20.83
C PHE A 32 -1.09 -19.17 19.76
N SER A 33 -1.35 -19.83 18.64
CA SER A 33 -0.41 -19.95 17.52
C SER A 33 -0.31 -18.64 16.74
N MET A 34 0.85 -18.33 16.17
CA MET A 34 0.97 -17.19 15.24
C MET A 34 -0.02 -17.34 14.08
N GLY A 35 -0.70 -16.25 13.70
CA GLY A 35 -1.78 -16.25 12.71
C GLY A 35 -3.13 -16.79 13.21
N GLU A 36 -3.19 -17.38 14.42
CA GLU A 36 -4.44 -17.92 14.98
C GLU A 36 -5.50 -16.84 15.13
N LYS A 37 -6.70 -17.15 14.64
CA LYS A 37 -7.86 -16.26 14.75
C LYS A 37 -8.39 -16.25 16.18
N LEU A 38 -8.29 -15.11 16.83
CA LEU A 38 -8.89 -14.82 18.13
C LEU A 38 -10.27 -14.18 17.97
N THR A 39 -11.25 -14.61 18.77
CA THR A 39 -12.58 -14.00 18.78
C THR A 39 -12.90 -13.41 20.15
N GLU A 40 -13.51 -12.22 20.19
CA GLU A 40 -13.91 -11.57 21.45
C GLU A 40 -14.79 -12.49 22.31
N SER A 41 -15.72 -13.21 21.68
CA SER A 41 -16.62 -14.15 22.36
C SER A 41 -15.88 -15.37 22.93
N GLY A 42 -14.88 -15.89 22.20
CA GLY A 42 -14.06 -17.01 22.64
C GLY A 42 -13.17 -16.64 23.82
N LEU A 43 -12.50 -15.50 23.73
CA LEU A 43 -11.64 -14.97 24.79
C LEU A 43 -12.41 -14.58 26.05
N ALA A 44 -13.59 -13.97 25.91
CA ALA A 44 -14.47 -13.65 27.03
C ALA A 44 -14.88 -14.92 27.82
N ARG A 45 -15.21 -16.00 27.10
CA ARG A 45 -15.52 -17.30 27.70
C ARG A 45 -14.30 -17.91 28.38
N LEU A 46 -13.14 -17.87 27.73
CA LEU A 46 -11.89 -18.43 28.24
C LEU A 46 -11.44 -17.75 29.54
N LEU A 47 -11.60 -16.42 29.61
CA LEU A 47 -11.14 -15.61 30.73
C LEU A 47 -12.21 -15.40 31.82
N GLY A 48 -13.45 -15.83 31.59
CA GLY A 48 -14.56 -15.66 32.54
C GLY A 48 -14.97 -14.20 32.74
N VAL A 49 -14.84 -13.35 31.72
CA VAL A 49 -15.16 -11.91 31.76
C VAL A 49 -16.14 -11.51 30.66
N SER A 50 -16.69 -10.29 30.70
CA SER A 50 -17.51 -9.76 29.61
C SER A 50 -16.66 -9.37 28.38
N LYS A 51 -17.29 -9.10 27.24
CA LYS A 51 -16.56 -8.75 26.00
C LYS A 51 -15.87 -7.38 26.06
N SER A 52 -16.33 -6.45 26.90
CA SER A 52 -15.78 -5.09 26.94
C SER A 52 -14.32 -5.05 27.44
N PRO A 53 -13.95 -5.69 28.56
CA PRO A 53 -12.55 -5.83 28.98
C PRO A 53 -11.66 -6.53 27.96
N VAL A 54 -12.20 -7.51 27.22
CA VAL A 54 -11.48 -8.23 26.16
C VAL A 54 -11.21 -7.30 24.97
N ARG A 55 -12.18 -6.51 24.53
CA ARG A 55 -12.00 -5.56 23.42
C ARG A 55 -10.94 -4.50 23.74
N GLU A 56 -10.96 -3.95 24.96
CA GLU A 56 -9.91 -3.05 25.43
C GLU A 56 -8.53 -3.72 25.49
N ALA A 57 -8.48 -4.97 25.96
CA ALA A 57 -7.24 -5.76 25.98
C ALA A 57 -6.69 -6.01 24.57
N LEU A 58 -7.55 -6.32 23.60
CA LEU A 58 -7.14 -6.53 22.21
C LEU A 58 -6.60 -5.24 21.57
N LEU A 59 -7.26 -4.10 21.76
CA LEU A 59 -6.74 -2.81 21.27
C LEU A 59 -5.36 -2.46 21.86
N GLN A 60 -5.09 -2.84 23.10
CA GLN A 60 -3.78 -2.64 23.73
C GLN A 60 -2.73 -3.62 23.18
N LEU A 61 -3.10 -4.89 22.97
CA LEU A 61 -2.21 -5.90 22.38
C LEU A 61 -1.90 -5.63 20.91
N GLU A 62 -2.81 -4.98 20.19
CA GLU A 62 -2.59 -4.50 18.82
C GLU A 62 -1.51 -3.43 18.78
N ARG A 63 -1.55 -2.47 19.71
CA ARG A 63 -0.48 -1.46 19.88
C ARG A 63 0.86 -2.06 20.28
N GLU A 64 0.83 -3.18 20.99
CA GLU A 64 2.03 -3.97 21.32
C GLU A 64 2.49 -4.86 20.17
N GLY A 65 1.75 -4.88 19.06
CA GLY A 65 2.09 -5.62 17.86
C GLY A 65 1.98 -7.14 18.02
N LEU A 66 1.24 -7.62 19.02
CA LEU A 66 1.02 -9.04 19.34
C LEU A 66 -0.22 -9.63 18.67
N ILE A 67 -1.10 -8.77 18.17
CA ILE A 67 -2.26 -9.17 17.39
C ILE A 67 -2.45 -8.19 16.23
N VAL A 68 -3.15 -8.64 15.19
CA VAL A 68 -3.52 -7.87 14.00
C VAL A 68 -5.04 -7.89 13.88
N LEU A 69 -5.66 -6.72 13.68
CA LEU A 69 -7.08 -6.60 13.36
C LEU A 69 -7.26 -6.49 11.84
N SER A 70 -8.02 -7.41 11.26
CA SER A 70 -8.43 -7.31 9.85
C SER A 70 -9.57 -6.30 9.66
N ALA A 71 -9.79 -5.88 8.41
CA ALA A 71 -10.88 -4.98 8.03
C ALA A 71 -12.28 -5.47 8.47
N ASN A 72 -12.46 -6.78 8.67
CA ASN A 72 -13.72 -7.38 9.12
C ASN A 72 -13.81 -7.51 10.66
N ARG A 73 -12.97 -6.80 11.40
CA ARG A 73 -12.81 -6.91 12.86
C ARG A 73 -12.44 -8.33 13.32
N THR A 74 -11.80 -9.13 12.46
CA THR A 74 -11.25 -10.42 12.90
C THR A 74 -9.86 -10.18 13.48
N THR A 75 -9.65 -10.66 14.70
CA THR A 75 -8.38 -10.54 15.39
C THR A 75 -7.54 -11.78 15.12
N HIS A 76 -6.27 -11.60 14.79
CA HIS A 76 -5.31 -12.69 14.60
C HIS A 76 -4.11 -12.47 15.51
N VAL A 77 -3.52 -13.53 16.07
CA VAL A 77 -2.16 -13.42 16.62
C VAL A 77 -1.24 -13.02 15.49
N PHE A 78 -0.28 -12.13 15.78
CA PHE A 78 0.68 -11.70 14.77
C PHE A 78 1.41 -12.92 14.16
N SER A 79 1.83 -12.80 12.90
CA SER A 79 2.74 -13.72 12.22
C SER A 79 3.91 -12.93 11.66
N MET A 80 5.07 -13.56 11.49
CA MET A 80 6.23 -12.93 10.86
C MET A 80 6.77 -13.80 9.73
N GLY A 81 6.95 -13.19 8.55
CA GLY A 81 7.65 -13.83 7.43
C GLY A 81 9.17 -13.77 7.57
N ALA A 82 9.90 -14.45 6.69
CA ALA A 82 11.37 -14.47 6.73
C ALA A 82 12.01 -13.06 6.67
N SER A 83 11.48 -12.15 5.85
CA SER A 83 11.96 -10.75 5.80
C SER A 83 11.80 -10.03 7.14
N GLU A 84 10.62 -10.13 7.75
CA GLU A 84 10.32 -9.47 9.03
C GLU A 84 11.15 -10.06 10.19
N ILE A 85 11.45 -11.36 10.14
CA ILE A 85 12.35 -12.01 11.11
C ILE A 85 13.78 -11.49 10.95
N ALA A 86 14.27 -11.32 9.71
CA ALA A 86 15.59 -10.77 9.44
C ALA A 86 15.69 -9.31 9.93
N GLU A 87 14.71 -8.47 9.59
CA GLU A 87 14.61 -7.07 10.03
C GLU A 87 14.53 -6.96 11.57
N LEU A 88 13.76 -7.85 12.22
CA LEU A 88 13.71 -7.92 13.68
C LEU A 88 15.07 -8.33 14.27
N GLY A 89 15.77 -9.26 13.63
CA GLY A 89 17.13 -9.66 14.01
C GLY A 89 18.13 -8.51 13.96
N GLU A 90 18.11 -7.71 12.89
CA GLU A 90 18.93 -6.50 12.74
C GLU A 90 18.65 -5.50 13.87
N LEU A 91 17.37 -5.20 14.11
CA LEU A 91 16.98 -4.26 15.15
C LEU A 91 17.36 -4.74 16.56
N ARG A 92 17.20 -6.04 16.83
CA ARG A 92 17.68 -6.66 18.08
C ARG A 92 19.18 -6.51 18.24
N GLN A 93 19.95 -6.82 17.19
CA GLN A 93 21.41 -6.72 17.24
C GLN A 93 21.84 -5.30 17.58
N ILE A 94 21.23 -4.27 16.96
CA ILE A 94 21.51 -2.85 17.25
C ILE A 94 21.26 -2.53 18.72
N LEU A 95 20.06 -2.86 19.23
CA LEU A 95 19.63 -2.45 20.57
C LEU A 95 20.32 -3.23 21.69
N GLU A 96 20.45 -4.55 21.55
CA GLU A 96 21.09 -5.42 22.53
C GLU A 96 22.60 -5.17 22.59
N SER A 97 23.25 -4.90 21.45
CA SER A 97 24.66 -4.51 21.41
C SER A 97 24.90 -3.20 22.17
N GLU A 98 24.09 -2.19 21.89
CA GLU A 98 24.25 -0.89 22.56
C GLU A 98 23.90 -0.98 24.05
N ALA A 99 22.90 -1.77 24.41
CA ALA A 99 22.56 -2.04 25.81
C ALA A 99 23.72 -2.74 26.55
N MET A 100 24.34 -3.76 25.94
CA MET A 100 25.50 -4.46 26.50
C MET A 100 26.69 -3.52 26.67
N ARG A 101 27.03 -2.75 25.63
CA ARG A 101 28.11 -1.77 25.67
C ARG A 101 27.92 -0.77 26.82
N LEU A 102 26.71 -0.22 26.96
CA LEU A 102 26.38 0.74 28.01
C LEU A 102 26.35 0.09 29.40
N ALA A 103 25.86 -1.14 29.53
CA ALA A 103 25.78 -1.85 30.80
C ALA A 103 27.17 -2.23 31.31
N CYS A 104 28.06 -2.72 30.44
CA CYS A 104 29.47 -2.96 30.76
C CYS A 104 30.23 -1.68 31.10
N LEU A 105 29.91 -0.56 30.45
CA LEU A 105 30.55 0.73 30.75
C LEU A 105 30.08 1.32 32.09
N ARG A 106 28.79 1.21 32.40
CA ARG A 106 28.17 1.96 33.51
C ARG A 106 27.98 1.12 34.77
N ASN A 107 27.61 -0.15 34.63
CA ASN A 107 27.23 -1.03 35.74
C ASN A 107 27.73 -2.48 35.58
N PRO A 108 29.03 -2.73 35.31
CA PRO A 108 29.55 -4.07 35.00
C PRO A 108 29.41 -5.06 36.18
N GLY A 109 29.65 -4.61 37.41
CA GLY A 109 29.54 -5.45 38.61
C GLY A 109 28.10 -5.95 38.85
N PRO A 110 27.10 -5.05 38.96
CA PRO A 110 25.70 -5.44 39.08
C PRO A 110 25.19 -6.30 37.91
N LEU A 111 25.58 -5.98 36.67
CA LEU A 111 25.25 -6.81 35.51
C LEU A 111 25.81 -8.23 35.68
N GLY A 112 27.11 -8.37 35.98
CA GLY A 112 27.75 -9.67 36.16
C GLY A 112 27.08 -10.52 37.25
N GLN A 113 26.70 -9.92 38.38
CA GLN A 113 25.96 -10.61 39.45
C GLN A 113 24.59 -11.11 39.00
N ALA A 114 23.85 -10.31 38.23
CA ALA A 114 22.56 -10.71 37.67
C ALA A 114 22.72 -11.88 36.68
N LEU A 115 23.70 -11.80 35.76
CA LEU A 115 23.96 -12.86 34.79
C LEU A 115 24.38 -14.18 35.48
N VAL A 116 25.16 -14.13 36.56
CA VAL A 116 25.50 -15.32 37.37
C VAL A 116 24.24 -16.00 37.91
N ALA A 117 23.35 -15.25 38.53
CA ALA A 117 22.14 -15.80 39.12
C ALA A 117 21.19 -16.40 38.07
N ILE A 118 21.05 -15.74 36.92
CA ILE A 118 20.18 -16.19 35.83
C ILE A 118 20.75 -17.45 35.17
N VAL A 119 22.03 -17.46 34.78
CA VAL A 119 22.65 -18.61 34.11
C VAL A 119 22.64 -19.86 34.99
N ALA A 120 22.84 -19.71 36.31
CA ALA A 120 22.73 -20.84 37.24
C ALA A 120 21.32 -21.45 37.26
N ARG A 121 20.27 -20.63 37.16
CA ARG A 121 18.88 -21.09 37.03
C ARG A 121 18.63 -21.72 35.67
N MET A 122 19.24 -21.21 34.59
CA MET A 122 19.13 -21.79 33.25
C MET A 122 19.72 -23.20 33.20
N GLU A 123 20.88 -23.41 33.83
CA GLU A 123 21.52 -24.72 33.95
C GLU A 123 20.67 -25.72 34.75
N GLN A 124 20.03 -25.26 35.83
CA GLN A 124 19.08 -26.08 36.60
C GLN A 124 17.82 -26.43 35.81
N ALA A 125 17.29 -25.49 35.02
CA ALA A 125 16.12 -25.74 34.18
C ALA A 125 16.42 -26.79 33.09
N LEU A 126 17.58 -26.66 32.41
CA LEU A 126 17.97 -27.58 31.36
C LEU A 126 18.30 -28.99 31.89
N SER A 127 18.98 -29.09 33.04
CA SER A 127 19.28 -30.39 33.68
C SER A 127 18.04 -31.14 34.20
N ARG A 128 16.91 -30.44 34.37
CA ARG A 128 15.62 -31.01 34.79
C ARG A 128 14.62 -31.13 33.64
N ASP A 129 15.06 -30.90 32.40
CA ASP A 129 14.23 -30.94 31.19
C ASP A 129 13.02 -29.99 31.26
N GLN A 130 13.21 -28.82 31.87
CA GLN A 130 12.18 -27.79 32.08
C GLN A 130 12.27 -26.71 31.01
N SER A 131 11.98 -27.06 29.75
CA SER A 131 12.11 -26.16 28.60
C SER A 131 11.34 -24.85 28.78
N GLU A 132 10.10 -24.88 29.30
CA GLU A 132 9.32 -23.66 29.60
C GLU A 132 10.00 -22.72 30.61
N ALA A 133 10.60 -23.28 31.66
CA ALA A 133 11.32 -22.49 32.65
C ALA A 133 12.59 -21.87 32.05
N TYR A 134 13.29 -22.61 31.18
CA TYR A 134 14.46 -22.12 30.47
C TYR A 134 14.13 -20.89 29.60
N LYS A 135 12.98 -20.87 28.89
CA LYS A 135 12.58 -19.73 28.02
C LYS A 135 12.43 -18.43 28.80
N LEU A 136 11.79 -18.52 29.96
CA LEU A 136 11.60 -17.36 30.85
C LEU A 136 12.95 -16.84 31.36
N LEU A 137 13.91 -17.74 31.59
CA LEU A 137 15.25 -17.39 32.07
C LEU A 137 16.14 -16.81 30.97
N ASP A 138 16.05 -17.33 29.74
CA ASP A 138 16.67 -16.73 28.57
C ASP A 138 16.18 -15.29 28.36
N GLN A 139 14.86 -15.07 28.45
CA GLN A 139 14.30 -13.71 28.41
C GLN A 139 14.85 -12.84 29.55
N GLU A 140 14.93 -13.39 30.77
CA GLU A 140 15.47 -12.70 31.93
C GLU A 140 16.93 -12.28 31.71
N PHE A 141 17.74 -13.14 31.08
CA PHE A 141 19.13 -12.87 30.72
C PHE A 141 19.25 -11.63 29.83
N HIS A 142 18.52 -11.63 28.71
CA HIS A 142 18.54 -10.51 27.77
C HIS A 142 17.99 -9.23 28.40
N ARG A 143 16.91 -9.32 29.19
CA ARG A 143 16.34 -8.18 29.91
C ARG A 143 17.32 -7.56 30.91
N ALA A 144 18.11 -8.38 31.63
CA ALA A 144 19.08 -7.89 32.61
C ALA A 144 20.09 -6.92 31.96
N ILE A 145 20.52 -7.17 30.72
CA ILE A 145 21.41 -6.28 29.96
C ILE A 145 20.79 -4.87 29.84
N PHE A 146 19.52 -4.79 29.46
CA PHE A 146 18.79 -3.51 29.34
C PHE A 146 18.52 -2.85 30.70
N GLU A 147 18.28 -3.63 31.76
CA GLU A 147 18.06 -3.09 33.10
C GLU A 147 19.31 -2.40 33.65
N HIS A 148 20.49 -2.92 33.30
CA HIS A 148 21.78 -2.39 33.73
C HIS A 148 22.42 -1.38 32.76
N CYS A 149 21.87 -1.13 31.57
CA CYS A 149 22.45 -0.19 30.59
C CYS A 149 22.38 1.30 31.01
N GLY A 150 21.53 1.64 31.98
CA GLY A 150 21.37 3.02 32.45
C GLY A 150 20.86 4.02 31.40
N ASN A 151 20.31 3.56 30.27
CA ASN A 151 19.69 4.39 29.25
C ASN A 151 18.18 4.10 29.21
N SER A 152 17.37 5.06 29.65
CA SER A 152 15.92 4.92 29.74
C SER A 152 15.25 4.73 28.38
N TYR A 153 15.77 5.34 27.32
CA TYR A 153 15.23 5.22 25.97
C TYR A 153 15.56 3.85 25.35
N VAL A 154 16.79 3.37 25.49
CA VAL A 154 17.18 2.02 25.02
C VAL A 154 16.36 0.95 25.75
N ARG A 155 16.18 1.10 27.07
CA ARG A 155 15.34 0.20 27.88
C ARG A 155 13.85 0.28 27.52
N ALA A 156 13.32 1.47 27.21
CA ALA A 156 11.92 1.65 26.84
C ALA A 156 11.61 1.05 25.47
N ASN A 157 12.50 1.23 24.48
CA ASN A 157 12.32 0.71 23.12
C ASN A 157 12.44 -0.83 23.05
N PHE A 158 13.22 -1.45 23.94
CA PHE A 158 13.25 -2.92 24.05
C PHE A 158 11.91 -3.52 24.45
N ARG A 159 11.10 -2.84 25.27
CA ARG A 159 9.80 -3.39 25.72
C ARG A 159 8.86 -3.68 24.56
N MET A 160 8.83 -2.80 23.55
CA MET A 160 8.02 -2.94 22.35
C MET A 160 8.43 -4.17 21.51
N LEU A 161 9.73 -4.48 21.47
CA LEU A 161 10.26 -5.62 20.71
C LEU A 161 10.19 -6.94 21.48
N SER A 162 10.28 -6.85 22.81
CA SER A 162 10.49 -8.01 23.68
C SER A 162 9.46 -9.10 23.47
N PHE A 163 8.18 -8.76 23.25
CA PHE A 163 7.12 -9.75 23.16
C PHE A 163 7.11 -10.51 21.82
N ARG A 164 7.49 -9.86 20.72
CA ARG A 164 7.63 -10.51 19.41
C ARG A 164 8.82 -11.47 19.39
N VAL A 165 9.92 -11.05 20.00
CA VAL A 165 11.13 -11.87 20.17
C VAL A 165 10.84 -13.08 21.07
N GLN A 166 10.10 -12.90 22.16
CA GLN A 166 9.71 -14.00 23.05
C GLN A 166 8.88 -15.07 22.34
N ALA A 167 7.90 -14.64 21.53
CA ALA A 167 7.07 -15.58 20.79
C ALA A 167 7.86 -16.35 19.71
N LEU A 168 8.90 -15.77 19.09
CA LEU A 168 9.82 -16.51 18.20
C LEU A 168 10.72 -17.49 18.97
N ARG A 169 11.31 -17.06 20.09
CA ARG A 169 12.15 -17.89 20.98
C ARG A 169 11.43 -19.13 21.48
N ASN A 170 10.12 -19.01 21.72
CA ASN A 170 9.29 -20.12 22.15
C ASN A 170 9.34 -21.32 21.18
N ARG A 171 9.46 -21.07 19.88
CA ARG A 171 9.60 -22.11 18.85
C ARG A 171 10.97 -22.80 18.88
N LEU A 172 12.06 -22.04 19.03
CA LEU A 172 13.42 -22.61 19.16
C LEU A 172 13.57 -23.46 20.42
N SER A 173 12.87 -23.11 21.49
CA SER A 173 13.02 -23.78 22.78
C SER A 173 12.48 -25.22 22.81
N MET A 174 11.81 -25.67 21.73
CA MET A 174 11.40 -27.06 21.53
C MET A 174 12.57 -27.94 21.04
N ASP A 175 13.68 -27.35 20.64
CA ASP A 175 14.90 -28.03 20.21
C ASP A 175 15.92 -28.09 21.37
N PRO A 176 16.15 -29.28 21.97
CA PRO A 176 17.10 -29.44 23.06
C PRO A 176 18.55 -29.10 22.68
N GLU A 177 18.95 -29.28 21.42
CA GLU A 177 20.32 -29.01 20.97
C GLU A 177 20.59 -27.51 20.90
N LEU A 178 19.61 -26.74 20.40
CA LEU A 178 19.69 -25.28 20.36
C LEU A 178 19.71 -24.67 21.76
N ASN A 179 18.93 -25.21 22.70
CA ASN A 179 18.95 -24.76 24.10
C ASN A 179 20.30 -25.02 24.78
N ALA A 180 20.91 -26.18 24.55
CA ALA A 180 22.23 -26.51 25.10
C ALA A 180 23.32 -25.59 24.55
N ARG A 181 23.26 -25.27 23.26
CA ARG A 181 24.17 -24.30 22.62
C ARG A 181 23.99 -22.90 23.19
N SER A 182 22.76 -22.40 23.26
CA SER A 182 22.42 -21.08 23.81
C SER A 182 22.92 -20.92 25.25
N LEU A 183 22.75 -21.95 26.10
CA LEU A 183 23.26 -21.94 27.47
C LEU A 183 24.79 -21.76 27.51
N LYS A 184 25.54 -22.43 26.63
CA LYS A 184 26.99 -22.32 26.55
C LYS A 184 27.43 -20.91 26.13
N GLU A 185 26.69 -20.30 25.21
CA GLU A 185 26.92 -18.91 24.78
C GLU A 185 26.65 -17.93 25.93
N HIS A 186 25.55 -18.08 26.67
CA HIS A 186 25.26 -17.25 27.85
C HIS A 186 26.28 -17.41 28.97
N GLN A 187 26.77 -18.63 29.21
CA GLN A 187 27.88 -18.89 30.15
C GLN A 187 29.14 -18.12 29.71
N GLY A 188 29.48 -18.18 28.42
CA GLY A 188 30.60 -17.43 27.86
C GLY A 188 30.44 -15.91 28.02
N ILE A 189 29.26 -15.36 27.72
CA ILE A 189 28.98 -13.93 27.87
C ILE A 189 29.13 -13.51 29.34
N ARG A 190 28.55 -14.28 30.27
CA ARG A 190 28.68 -14.04 31.72
C ARG A 190 30.15 -14.01 32.15
N ASP A 191 30.95 -14.98 31.74
CA ASP A 191 32.35 -15.11 32.16
C ASP A 191 33.23 -13.97 31.59
N LEU A 192 32.95 -13.55 30.35
CA LEU A 192 33.60 -12.40 29.72
C LEU A 192 33.24 -11.07 30.41
N VAL A 193 31.98 -10.90 30.82
CA VAL A 193 31.55 -9.74 31.62
C VAL A 193 32.25 -9.72 32.99
N LEU A 194 32.32 -10.85 33.70
CA LEU A 194 32.97 -10.93 35.02
C LEU A 194 34.49 -10.70 34.97
N SER A 195 35.13 -11.12 33.88
CA SER A 195 36.57 -10.96 33.68
C SER A 195 36.97 -9.60 33.10
N GLY A 196 36.01 -8.69 32.87
CA GLY A 196 36.26 -7.36 32.32
C GLY A 196 36.56 -7.33 30.81
N ARG A 197 36.37 -8.45 30.10
CA ARG A 197 36.60 -8.60 28.66
C ARG A 197 35.34 -8.19 27.87
N HIS A 198 34.92 -6.94 28.04
CA HIS A 198 33.61 -6.46 27.60
C HIS A 198 33.42 -6.47 26.08
N ASP A 199 34.45 -6.14 25.30
CA ASP A 199 34.36 -6.14 23.83
C ASP A 199 34.16 -7.56 23.29
N GLU A 200 34.74 -8.56 23.96
CA GLU A 200 34.55 -9.96 23.60
C GLU A 200 33.18 -10.47 24.03
N ALA A 201 32.66 -10.02 25.19
CA ALA A 201 31.29 -10.30 25.61
C ALA A 201 30.28 -9.73 24.61
N LEU A 202 30.54 -8.52 24.09
CA LEU A 202 29.71 -7.88 23.07
C LEU A 202 29.75 -8.65 21.74
N ALA A 203 30.93 -9.03 21.27
CA ALA A 203 31.07 -9.82 20.05
C ALA A 203 30.35 -11.18 20.15
N LEU A 204 30.45 -11.83 21.31
CA LEU A 204 29.75 -13.11 21.56
C LEU A 204 28.23 -12.92 21.59
N LEU A 205 27.71 -11.84 22.18
CA LEU A 205 26.28 -11.51 22.14
C LEU A 205 25.80 -11.23 20.71
N GLN A 206 26.60 -10.54 19.90
CA GLN A 206 26.27 -10.27 18.49
C GLN A 206 26.16 -11.55 17.66
N SER A 207 27.12 -12.48 17.85
CA SER A 207 27.08 -13.80 17.21
C SER A 207 25.85 -14.58 17.64
N HIS A 208 25.58 -14.64 18.95
CA HIS A 208 24.41 -15.31 19.51
C HIS A 208 23.08 -14.78 18.92
N ILE A 209 22.93 -13.45 18.78
CA ILE A 209 21.72 -12.86 18.17
C ILE A 209 21.61 -13.20 16.69
N CYS A 210 22.71 -13.16 15.94
CA CYS A 210 22.73 -13.49 14.51
C CYS A 210 22.39 -14.97 14.27
N GLU A 211 22.97 -15.87 15.05
CA GLU A 211 22.73 -17.31 14.97
C GLU A 211 21.31 -17.67 15.38
N THR A 212 20.80 -17.11 16.49
CA THR A 212 19.39 -17.32 16.88
C THR A 212 18.42 -16.77 15.83
N THR A 213 18.76 -15.67 15.16
CA THR A 213 17.97 -15.12 14.05
C THR A 213 17.96 -16.06 12.85
N THR A 214 19.12 -16.62 12.50
CA THR A 214 19.24 -17.62 11.43
C THR A 214 18.40 -18.85 11.74
N ASN A 215 18.43 -19.35 12.99
CA ASN A 215 17.59 -20.48 13.38
C ASN A 215 16.08 -20.16 13.28
N TYR A 216 15.65 -18.92 13.55
CA TYR A 216 14.24 -18.54 13.30
C TYR A 216 13.91 -18.56 11.80
N LEU A 217 14.83 -18.10 10.95
CA LEU A 217 14.66 -18.10 9.50
C LEU A 217 14.58 -19.52 8.96
N ASP A 218 15.44 -20.42 9.44
CA ASP A 218 15.45 -21.83 9.06
C ASP A 218 14.15 -22.54 9.47
N LEU A 219 13.63 -22.25 10.67
CA LEU A 219 12.32 -22.74 11.12
C LEU A 219 11.13 -22.23 10.29
N VAL A 220 11.31 -21.12 9.57
CA VAL A 220 10.31 -20.58 8.64
C VAL A 220 10.59 -21.02 7.19
N ALA A 221 11.78 -21.57 6.91
CA ALA A 221 12.22 -22.05 5.60
C ALA A 221 11.99 -23.57 5.37
N GLU A 222 11.84 -24.39 6.41
CA GLU A 222 11.43 -25.80 6.24
C GLU A 222 9.95 -25.95 5.82
N PRO A 223 9.61 -26.96 5.00
CA PRO A 223 8.47 -26.93 4.09
C PRO A 223 7.13 -27.17 4.80
N ASP A 224 6.59 -26.09 5.35
CA ASP A 224 5.15 -25.88 5.56
C ASP A 224 4.73 -24.47 5.07
N ALA A 225 5.57 -23.89 4.19
CA ALA A 225 5.42 -22.59 3.54
C ALA A 225 4.27 -22.52 2.50
N ASP A 226 3.32 -23.47 2.56
CA ASP A 226 2.13 -23.51 1.73
C ASP A 226 0.85 -23.14 2.50
N LYS A 227 0.92 -22.86 3.81
CA LYS A 227 -0.27 -22.42 4.59
C LYS A 227 0.05 -21.43 5.73
N ALA A 228 0.35 -20.18 5.38
CA ALA A 228 -0.27 -18.97 5.96
C ALA A 228 0.59 -17.72 5.71
N GLY A 229 0.12 -16.83 4.82
CA GLY A 229 0.43 -15.39 4.90
C GLY A 229 0.82 -14.69 3.60
N ALA A 230 1.38 -15.39 2.61
CA ALA A 230 1.47 -14.89 1.25
C ALA A 230 0.27 -15.43 0.47
N VAL A 231 -0.71 -14.55 0.23
CA VAL A 231 -1.76 -14.78 -0.77
C VAL A 231 -1.07 -15.18 -2.08
N PRO A 232 -1.29 -16.39 -2.63
CA PRO A 232 -0.69 -16.76 -3.91
C PRO A 232 -1.10 -15.71 -4.95
N ALA A 233 -0.10 -15.06 -5.56
CA ALA A 233 -0.37 -14.03 -6.54
C ALA A 233 -1.01 -14.68 -7.77
N ILE A 234 -2.33 -14.56 -7.89
CA ILE A 234 -3.08 -15.03 -9.04
C ILE A 234 -2.62 -14.22 -10.25
N ARG A 235 -2.03 -14.90 -11.23
CA ARG A 235 -1.61 -14.27 -12.49
C ARG A 235 -2.64 -14.58 -13.57
N VAL A 236 -2.92 -13.58 -14.40
CA VAL A 236 -3.86 -13.70 -15.52
C VAL A 236 -3.18 -13.18 -16.78
N ALA A 237 -3.34 -13.92 -17.88
CA ALA A 237 -2.85 -13.49 -19.19
C ALA A 237 -3.64 -12.27 -19.70
N THR A 238 -2.98 -11.39 -20.44
CA THR A 238 -3.59 -10.17 -20.99
C THR A 238 -4.80 -10.47 -21.88
N GLU A 239 -4.70 -11.52 -22.70
CA GLU A 239 -5.75 -11.95 -23.62
C GLU A 239 -6.98 -12.47 -22.86
N GLU A 240 -6.76 -13.12 -21.73
CA GLU A 240 -7.81 -13.63 -20.88
C GLU A 240 -8.54 -12.51 -20.11
N MET A 241 -7.80 -11.51 -19.64
CA MET A 241 -8.39 -10.29 -19.07
C MET A 241 -9.25 -9.59 -20.12
N GLU A 242 -8.75 -9.41 -21.34
CA GLU A 242 -9.51 -8.79 -22.42
C GLU A 242 -10.81 -9.57 -22.73
N ARG A 243 -10.71 -10.90 -22.89
CA ARG A 243 -11.86 -11.78 -23.10
C ARG A 243 -12.90 -11.60 -22.00
N PHE A 244 -12.48 -11.64 -20.74
CA PHE A 244 -13.38 -11.55 -19.60
C PHE A 244 -14.02 -10.17 -19.46
N SER A 245 -13.27 -9.08 -19.69
CA SER A 245 -13.81 -7.72 -19.72
C SER A 245 -14.92 -7.59 -20.77
N ARG A 246 -14.67 -8.04 -22.00
CA ARG A 246 -15.63 -7.96 -23.09
C ARG A 246 -16.91 -8.71 -22.76
N ALA A 247 -16.79 -9.98 -22.39
CA ALA A 247 -17.94 -10.82 -22.06
C ALA A 247 -18.76 -10.27 -20.87
N SER A 248 -18.09 -9.71 -19.86
CA SER A 248 -18.78 -9.12 -18.70
C SER A 248 -19.55 -7.84 -19.05
N LEU A 249 -18.95 -6.96 -19.87
CA LEU A 249 -19.59 -5.73 -20.33
C LEU A 249 -20.78 -6.03 -21.25
N GLU A 250 -20.65 -7.01 -22.15
CA GLU A 250 -21.74 -7.50 -22.98
C GLU A 250 -22.88 -8.09 -22.13
N ALA A 251 -22.55 -8.84 -21.08
CA ALA A 251 -23.55 -9.45 -20.20
C ALA A 251 -24.40 -8.42 -19.42
N VAL A 252 -23.86 -7.24 -19.14
CA VAL A 252 -24.66 -6.12 -18.57
C VAL A 252 -25.38 -5.29 -19.63
N GLY A 253 -25.25 -5.64 -20.92
CA GLY A 253 -25.93 -5.00 -22.04
C GLY A 253 -25.26 -3.73 -22.54
N ALA A 254 -23.95 -3.57 -22.33
CA ALA A 254 -23.18 -2.50 -22.97
C ALA A 254 -23.11 -2.72 -24.49
N ASP A 255 -23.20 -1.65 -25.25
CA ASP A 255 -23.09 -1.70 -26.71
C ASP A 255 -21.64 -1.96 -27.16
N PRO A 256 -21.42 -2.41 -28.42
CA PRO A 256 -20.08 -2.80 -28.88
C PRO A 256 -19.03 -1.69 -28.76
N ALA A 257 -19.43 -0.44 -28.97
CA ALA A 257 -18.53 0.71 -28.85
C ALA A 257 -18.10 0.94 -27.40
N THR A 258 -19.04 0.87 -26.44
CA THR A 258 -18.74 0.95 -25.01
C THR A 258 -17.84 -0.21 -24.58
N VAL A 259 -18.14 -1.45 -25.01
CA VAL A 259 -17.35 -2.64 -24.69
C VAL A 259 -15.89 -2.46 -25.13
N GLU A 260 -15.67 -2.04 -26.36
CA GLU A 260 -14.34 -1.80 -26.91
C GLU A 260 -13.59 -0.71 -26.13
N ALA A 261 -14.22 0.45 -25.94
CA ALA A 261 -13.59 1.59 -25.31
C ALA A 261 -13.19 1.32 -23.84
N VAL A 262 -14.10 0.72 -23.07
CA VAL A 262 -13.84 0.37 -21.66
C VAL A 262 -12.73 -0.66 -21.56
N THR A 263 -12.79 -1.72 -22.38
CA THR A 263 -11.77 -2.78 -22.39
C THR A 263 -10.41 -2.21 -22.76
N ARG A 264 -10.31 -1.39 -23.81
CA ARG A 264 -9.06 -0.73 -24.22
C ARG A 264 -8.46 0.12 -23.10
N ALA A 265 -9.28 0.91 -22.39
CA ALA A 265 -8.80 1.74 -21.29
C ALA A 265 -8.33 0.91 -20.07
N LEU A 266 -9.07 -0.13 -19.69
CA LEU A 266 -8.69 -1.05 -18.61
C LEU A 266 -7.37 -1.76 -18.94
N MET A 267 -7.24 -2.27 -20.17
CA MET A 267 -6.05 -2.98 -20.62
C MET A 267 -4.84 -2.06 -20.75
N HIS A 268 -5.01 -0.81 -21.19
CA HIS A 268 -3.94 0.18 -21.20
C HIS A 268 -3.34 0.35 -19.79
N ALA A 269 -4.18 0.67 -18.80
CA ALA A 269 -3.73 0.90 -17.43
C ALA A 269 -3.14 -0.37 -16.80
N SER A 270 -3.78 -1.52 -16.98
CA SER A 270 -3.27 -2.80 -16.45
C SER A 270 -1.99 -3.27 -17.12
N THR A 271 -1.78 -2.98 -18.40
CA THR A 271 -0.53 -3.36 -19.08
C THR A 271 0.62 -2.46 -18.62
N LEU A 272 0.38 -1.17 -18.39
CA LEU A 272 1.40 -0.21 -17.99
C LEU A 272 1.72 -0.17 -16.48
N GLY A 273 1.09 -1.04 -15.68
CA GLY A 273 1.32 -1.06 -14.23
C GLY A 273 0.55 -0.01 -13.43
N VAL A 274 -0.44 0.64 -14.04
CA VAL A 274 -1.35 1.58 -13.38
C VAL A 274 -2.57 0.83 -12.85
N ASP A 275 -2.34 -0.18 -12.00
CA ASP A 275 -3.34 -1.17 -11.58
C ASP A 275 -4.59 -0.59 -10.90
N THR A 276 -4.44 0.61 -10.34
CA THR A 276 -5.52 1.34 -9.67
C THR A 276 -6.57 1.88 -10.64
N HIS A 277 -6.23 1.98 -11.93
CA HIS A 277 -7.11 2.42 -13.02
C HIS A 277 -7.28 1.34 -14.09
N GLY A 278 -6.72 0.15 -13.87
CA GLY A 278 -6.84 -1.00 -14.75
C GLY A 278 -7.99 -1.92 -14.36
N PHE A 279 -7.82 -3.20 -14.66
CA PHE A 279 -8.81 -4.27 -14.53
C PHE A 279 -9.53 -4.35 -13.17
N ARG A 280 -8.91 -3.89 -12.09
CA ARG A 280 -9.52 -3.79 -10.75
C ARG A 280 -10.75 -2.86 -10.70
N LEU A 281 -10.93 -1.98 -11.70
CA LEU A 281 -12.12 -1.14 -11.83
C LEU A 281 -13.29 -1.80 -12.56
N LEU A 282 -13.09 -2.96 -13.18
CA LEU A 282 -14.15 -3.67 -13.90
C LEU A 282 -15.39 -3.93 -13.03
N PRO A 283 -15.29 -4.44 -11.78
CA PRO A 283 -16.48 -4.63 -10.92
C PRO A 283 -17.26 -3.34 -10.70
N HIS A 284 -16.56 -2.22 -10.52
CA HIS A 284 -17.17 -0.91 -10.33
C HIS A 284 -17.93 -0.45 -11.59
N TYR A 285 -17.33 -0.62 -12.77
CA TYR A 285 -17.95 -0.25 -14.03
C TYR A 285 -19.18 -1.11 -14.35
N LEU A 286 -19.10 -2.41 -14.11
CA LEU A 286 -20.25 -3.31 -14.23
C LEU A 286 -21.39 -2.88 -13.32
N LYS A 287 -21.11 -2.55 -12.05
CA LYS A 287 -22.13 -2.02 -11.12
C LYS A 287 -22.73 -0.70 -11.62
N ALA A 288 -21.92 0.21 -12.18
CA ALA A 288 -22.40 1.51 -12.66
C ALA A 288 -23.25 1.41 -13.93
N LEU A 289 -22.90 0.51 -14.85
CA LEU A 289 -23.69 0.19 -16.03
C LEU A 289 -25.00 -0.51 -15.62
N SER A 290 -24.93 -1.52 -14.75
CA SER A 290 -26.09 -2.24 -14.25
C SER A 290 -27.06 -1.34 -13.49
N GLY A 291 -26.55 -0.44 -12.65
CA GLY A 291 -27.36 0.50 -11.86
C GLY A 291 -27.97 1.66 -12.66
N GLY A 292 -27.50 1.92 -13.88
CA GLY A 292 -28.02 2.99 -14.75
C GLY A 292 -27.32 4.34 -14.61
N ARG A 293 -26.35 4.48 -13.68
CA ARG A 293 -25.52 5.69 -13.56
C ARG A 293 -24.66 5.95 -14.79
N VAL A 294 -24.26 4.89 -15.50
CA VAL A 294 -23.56 4.95 -16.77
C VAL A 294 -24.47 4.38 -17.86
N ASN A 295 -24.64 5.14 -18.93
CA ASN A 295 -25.43 4.73 -20.09
C ASN A 295 -24.71 3.60 -20.83
N ARG A 296 -25.44 2.51 -21.11
CA ARG A 296 -24.93 1.29 -21.73
C ARG A 296 -24.84 1.38 -23.25
N ALA A 297 -25.65 2.24 -23.86
CA ALA A 297 -25.71 2.47 -25.30
C ALA A 297 -25.87 3.97 -25.58
N PRO A 298 -24.88 4.78 -25.19
CA PRO A 298 -24.96 6.24 -25.33
C PRO A 298 -24.89 6.66 -26.80
N SER A 299 -25.46 7.83 -27.09
CA SER A 299 -25.35 8.46 -28.41
C SER A 299 -24.65 9.81 -28.32
N PRO A 300 -23.30 9.85 -28.20
CA PRO A 300 -22.55 11.09 -28.11
C PRO A 300 -22.81 12.02 -29.30
N ARG A 301 -22.89 13.33 -29.04
CA ARG A 301 -23.13 14.34 -30.08
C ARG A 301 -22.33 15.61 -29.85
N ILE A 302 -21.88 16.22 -30.94
CA ILE A 302 -21.28 17.55 -30.90
C ILE A 302 -22.40 18.57 -30.70
N THR A 303 -22.32 19.38 -29.65
CA THR A 303 -23.36 20.38 -29.30
C THR A 303 -22.98 21.80 -29.68
N ALA A 304 -21.69 22.09 -29.78
CA ALA A 304 -21.16 23.39 -30.20
C ALA A 304 -19.73 23.24 -30.75
N GLY A 305 -19.25 24.24 -31.49
CA GLY A 305 -17.85 24.29 -31.92
C GLY A 305 -17.64 25.02 -33.24
N THR A 306 -16.39 25.39 -33.50
CA THR A 306 -15.92 26.00 -34.74
C THR A 306 -14.44 25.67 -34.97
N GLY A 307 -14.04 25.48 -36.22
CA GLY A 307 -12.65 25.18 -36.60
C GLY A 307 -12.05 24.01 -35.80
N GLY A 308 -10.91 24.25 -35.14
CA GLY A 308 -10.23 23.26 -34.34
C GLY A 308 -10.93 22.84 -33.03
N ALA A 309 -12.00 23.52 -32.58
CA ALA A 309 -12.57 23.29 -31.24
C ALA A 309 -14.05 22.92 -31.22
N CYS A 310 -14.47 22.01 -30.34
CA CYS A 310 -15.88 21.68 -30.10
C CYS A 310 -16.20 21.15 -28.70
N VAL A 311 -17.49 21.06 -28.41
CA VAL A 311 -18.06 20.43 -27.21
C VAL A 311 -18.76 19.13 -27.60
N LEU A 312 -18.41 18.04 -26.92
CA LEU A 312 -19.02 16.73 -27.02
C LEU A 312 -19.91 16.49 -25.79
N ASP A 313 -21.20 16.30 -26.02
CA ASP A 313 -22.13 15.77 -25.02
C ASP A 313 -22.14 14.26 -25.15
N ALA A 314 -21.60 13.57 -24.16
CA ALA A 314 -21.38 12.13 -24.20
C ALA A 314 -22.58 11.30 -23.72
N ASP A 315 -23.73 11.92 -23.42
CA ASP A 315 -24.97 11.20 -23.11
C ASP A 315 -24.84 10.21 -21.92
N ASN A 316 -24.15 10.65 -20.87
CA ASN A 316 -23.81 9.87 -19.68
C ASN A 316 -23.05 8.58 -19.99
N ALA A 317 -22.27 8.56 -21.08
CA ALA A 317 -21.45 7.44 -21.48
C ALA A 317 -20.44 7.03 -20.40
N HIS A 318 -19.92 5.81 -20.55
CA HIS A 318 -18.69 5.44 -19.89
C HIS A 318 -17.57 6.41 -20.31
N GLY A 319 -16.74 6.86 -19.35
CA GLY A 319 -15.75 7.90 -19.60
C GLY A 319 -14.75 7.53 -20.70
N ALA A 320 -14.41 6.24 -20.81
CA ALA A 320 -13.54 5.75 -21.88
C ALA A 320 -14.15 5.90 -23.27
N LEU A 321 -15.45 5.64 -23.44
CA LEU A 321 -16.12 5.85 -24.73
C LEU A 321 -16.13 7.33 -25.07
N ALA A 322 -16.55 8.18 -24.12
CA ALA A 322 -16.60 9.63 -24.30
C ALA A 322 -15.24 10.20 -24.73
N ALA A 323 -14.16 9.75 -24.08
CA ALA A 323 -12.81 10.22 -24.36
C ALA A 323 -12.23 9.65 -25.67
N TYR A 324 -12.46 8.38 -26.03
CA TYR A 324 -12.01 7.86 -27.33
C TYR A 324 -12.77 8.45 -28.52
N GLU A 325 -14.07 8.72 -28.39
CA GLU A 325 -14.84 9.49 -29.37
C GLU A 325 -14.26 10.90 -29.54
N ALA A 326 -13.95 11.57 -28.42
CA ALA A 326 -13.29 12.87 -28.43
C ALA A 326 -11.89 12.83 -29.07
N VAL A 327 -11.10 11.77 -28.84
CA VAL A 327 -9.81 11.54 -29.52
C VAL A 327 -9.99 11.48 -31.04
N GLY A 328 -10.97 10.71 -31.53
CA GLY A 328 -11.26 10.62 -32.96
C GLY A 328 -11.62 11.98 -33.57
N ILE A 329 -12.44 12.77 -32.88
CA ILE A 329 -12.80 14.13 -33.28
C ILE A 329 -11.60 15.07 -33.25
N ALA A 330 -10.78 15.02 -32.19
CA ALA A 330 -9.60 15.86 -32.02
C ALA A 330 -8.56 15.59 -33.12
N VAL A 331 -8.24 14.32 -33.40
CA VAL A 331 -7.31 13.93 -34.47
C VAL A 331 -7.81 14.42 -35.82
N LYS A 332 -9.11 14.23 -36.13
CA LYS A 332 -9.69 14.71 -37.39
C LYS A 332 -9.56 16.23 -37.55
N ARG A 333 -9.87 16.99 -36.50
CA ARG A 333 -9.75 18.46 -36.51
C ARG A 333 -8.30 18.93 -36.55
N ALA A 334 -7.39 18.23 -35.87
CA ALA A 334 -5.97 18.55 -35.91
C ALA A 334 -5.38 18.42 -37.32
N ARG A 335 -5.76 17.41 -38.10
CA ARG A 335 -5.34 17.30 -39.51
C ARG A 335 -5.84 18.47 -40.38
N GLU A 336 -7.01 19.00 -40.06
CA GLU A 336 -7.64 20.04 -40.87
C GLU A 336 -7.17 21.46 -40.47
N PHE A 337 -6.99 21.71 -39.17
CA PHE A 337 -6.76 23.04 -38.60
C PHE A 337 -5.41 23.19 -37.89
N GLY A 338 -4.58 22.13 -37.86
CA GLY A 338 -3.34 22.05 -37.10
C GLY A 338 -3.49 21.74 -35.60
N LEU A 339 -4.68 21.94 -35.05
CA LEU A 339 -5.05 21.53 -33.71
C LEU A 339 -6.52 21.09 -33.62
N GLY A 340 -6.79 20.15 -32.73
CA GLY A 340 -8.13 19.68 -32.41
C GLY A 340 -8.34 19.68 -30.91
N ALA A 341 -9.34 20.39 -30.40
CA ALA A 341 -9.67 20.50 -28.99
C ALA A 341 -11.14 20.12 -28.75
N VAL A 342 -11.38 19.19 -27.83
CA VAL A 342 -12.72 18.65 -27.55
C VAL A 342 -12.96 18.73 -26.05
N ALA A 343 -13.86 19.62 -25.65
CA ALA A 343 -14.40 19.67 -24.29
C ALA A 343 -15.55 18.67 -24.18
N ILE A 344 -15.60 17.89 -23.10
CA ILE A 344 -16.52 16.78 -22.92
C ILE A 344 -17.40 17.09 -21.70
N ARG A 345 -18.69 16.82 -21.81
CA ARG A 345 -19.65 16.81 -20.70
C ARG A 345 -20.52 15.57 -20.76
N GLY A 346 -21.24 15.29 -19.66
CA GLY A 346 -22.09 14.11 -19.60
C GLY A 346 -21.25 12.83 -19.70
N SER A 347 -20.04 12.85 -19.13
CA SER A 347 -19.13 11.72 -19.08
C SER A 347 -19.21 11.04 -17.70
N SER A 348 -18.32 10.07 -17.48
CA SER A 348 -18.10 9.40 -16.20
C SER A 348 -16.60 9.12 -16.01
N HIS A 349 -16.24 8.31 -15.03
CA HIS A 349 -14.84 7.99 -14.76
C HIS A 349 -14.20 7.30 -15.98
N PHE A 350 -13.04 7.79 -16.43
CA PHE A 350 -12.40 7.34 -17.68
C PHE A 350 -11.10 6.53 -17.49
N GLY A 351 -10.76 6.07 -16.29
CA GLY A 351 -9.53 5.31 -16.08
C GLY A 351 -8.27 6.19 -16.14
N ALA A 352 -7.18 5.64 -16.68
CA ALA A 352 -5.92 6.36 -16.84
C ALA A 352 -6.00 7.36 -18.00
N ALA A 353 -5.70 8.63 -17.74
CA ALA A 353 -5.76 9.70 -18.74
C ALA A 353 -4.74 9.48 -19.88
N GLY A 354 -3.62 8.80 -19.58
CA GLY A 354 -2.57 8.43 -20.52
C GLY A 354 -3.07 7.58 -21.70
N ALA A 355 -4.19 6.86 -21.55
CA ALA A 355 -4.78 6.05 -22.62
C ALA A 355 -5.16 6.90 -23.83
N TYR A 356 -5.75 8.08 -23.58
CA TYR A 356 -6.27 8.97 -24.61
C TYR A 356 -5.17 9.81 -25.24
N ALA A 357 -4.21 10.28 -24.43
CA ALA A 357 -3.03 10.97 -24.92
C ALA A 357 -2.20 10.03 -25.83
N THR A 358 -1.98 8.78 -25.39
CA THR A 358 -1.26 7.76 -26.18
C THR A 358 -1.97 7.46 -27.48
N ALA A 359 -3.31 7.33 -27.46
CA ALA A 359 -4.08 7.07 -28.68
C ALA A 359 -3.96 8.18 -29.74
N ILE A 360 -3.74 9.43 -29.32
CA ILE A 360 -3.41 10.54 -30.24
C ILE A 360 -1.95 10.43 -30.72
N ALA A 361 -1.01 10.10 -29.82
CA ALA A 361 0.40 9.91 -30.18
C ALA A 361 0.62 8.80 -31.21
N GLU A 362 -0.16 7.72 -31.12
CA GLU A 362 -0.19 6.62 -32.11
C GLU A 362 -0.65 7.10 -33.50
N GLN A 363 -1.39 8.22 -33.58
CA GLN A 363 -1.78 8.87 -34.85
C GLN A 363 -0.71 9.84 -35.38
N GLY A 364 0.46 9.92 -34.74
CA GLY A 364 1.58 10.78 -35.14
C GLY A 364 1.47 12.22 -34.64
N MET A 365 0.58 12.50 -33.66
CA MET A 365 0.32 13.84 -33.13
C MET A 365 0.68 13.96 -31.65
N MET A 366 0.89 15.17 -31.13
CA MET A 366 0.99 15.32 -29.67
C MET A 366 -0.42 15.33 -29.06
N GLY A 367 -0.66 14.43 -28.11
CA GLY A 367 -1.94 14.28 -27.42
C GLY A 367 -1.89 14.84 -26.01
N LEU A 368 -2.98 15.47 -25.58
CA LEU A 368 -3.22 15.89 -24.20
C LEU A 368 -4.61 15.42 -23.75
N ALA A 369 -4.72 14.99 -22.49
CA ALA A 369 -5.99 14.62 -21.87
C ALA A 369 -6.05 15.12 -20.42
N PHE A 370 -7.22 15.65 -20.06
CA PHE A 370 -7.53 16.23 -18.75
C PHE A 370 -8.90 15.73 -18.29
N CYS A 371 -9.07 15.56 -16.98
CA CYS A 371 -10.38 15.45 -16.35
C CYS A 371 -10.35 16.04 -14.94
N ASN A 372 -11.53 16.30 -14.39
CA ASN A 372 -11.70 16.50 -12.95
C ASN A 372 -12.23 15.22 -12.27
N SER A 373 -12.40 15.25 -10.95
CA SER A 373 -13.09 14.21 -10.18
C SER A 373 -13.82 14.84 -8.99
N ASP A 374 -14.57 14.06 -8.22
CA ASP A 374 -15.04 14.51 -6.90
C ASP A 374 -13.87 14.96 -6.01
N ALA A 375 -14.14 15.91 -5.11
CA ALA A 375 -13.10 16.60 -4.35
C ALA A 375 -12.36 15.68 -3.36
N PHE A 376 -11.02 15.64 -3.48
CA PHE A 376 -10.11 14.89 -2.61
C PHE A 376 -8.90 15.71 -2.13
N VAL A 377 -8.50 16.74 -2.88
CA VAL A 377 -7.24 17.45 -2.71
C VAL A 377 -7.52 18.86 -2.21
N ARG A 378 -6.79 19.28 -1.17
CA ARG A 378 -6.90 20.66 -0.67
C ARG A 378 -6.11 21.65 -1.51
N LEU A 379 -6.45 22.93 -1.38
CA LEU A 379 -5.59 24.01 -1.86
C LEU A 379 -4.33 24.15 -0.99
N HIS A 380 -3.33 24.86 -1.50
CA HIS A 380 -2.17 25.24 -0.71
C HIS A 380 -2.58 26.14 0.46
N GLY A 381 -2.23 25.74 1.68
CA GLY A 381 -2.71 26.38 2.91
C GLY A 381 -4.20 26.16 3.23
N GLY A 382 -4.93 25.39 2.43
CA GLY A 382 -6.34 25.08 2.66
C GLY A 382 -6.58 24.00 3.71
N ALA A 383 -7.81 23.90 4.20
CA ALA A 383 -8.26 22.91 5.19
C ALA A 383 -9.57 22.24 4.75
N GLU A 384 -9.83 22.18 3.45
CA GLU A 384 -11.01 21.53 2.86
C GLU A 384 -10.62 20.79 1.58
N ARG A 385 -11.37 19.72 1.26
CA ARG A 385 -11.27 19.06 -0.05
C ARG A 385 -11.83 20.02 -1.10
N PHE A 386 -11.05 20.34 -2.12
CA PHE A 386 -11.40 21.36 -3.11
C PHE A 386 -11.38 20.80 -4.53
N HIS A 387 -10.20 20.42 -5.03
CA HIS A 387 -10.07 19.77 -6.33
C HIS A 387 -10.18 18.26 -6.19
N GLY A 388 -10.53 17.59 -7.29
CA GLY A 388 -10.21 16.19 -7.48
C GLY A 388 -8.70 15.94 -7.56
N THR A 389 -8.30 14.70 -7.84
CA THR A 389 -6.89 14.39 -8.17
C THR A 389 -6.48 14.93 -9.54
N ASN A 390 -7.46 15.34 -10.34
CA ASN A 390 -7.36 16.20 -11.54
C ASN A 390 -6.11 15.89 -12.38
N PRO A 391 -6.07 14.75 -13.08
CA PRO A 391 -4.88 14.30 -13.79
C PRO A 391 -4.57 15.16 -15.01
N ILE A 392 -3.28 15.19 -15.35
CA ILE A 392 -2.75 15.74 -16.60
C ILE A 392 -2.01 14.60 -17.31
N ALA A 393 -2.47 14.27 -18.52
CA ALA A 393 -1.78 13.35 -19.40
C ALA A 393 -1.34 14.03 -20.70
N ALA A 394 -0.14 13.70 -21.14
CA ALA A 394 0.40 14.14 -22.41
C ALA A 394 1.25 13.03 -23.05
N ALA A 395 1.15 12.86 -24.36
CA ALA A 395 1.97 11.91 -25.09
C ALA A 395 2.43 12.47 -26.43
N ALA A 396 3.63 12.10 -26.84
CA ALA A 396 4.24 12.58 -28.07
C ALA A 396 4.97 11.45 -28.80
N PRO A 397 4.83 11.33 -30.14
CA PRO A 397 5.51 10.30 -30.90
C PRO A 397 7.03 10.52 -30.88
N ALA A 398 7.78 9.44 -30.63
CA ALA A 398 9.23 9.38 -30.81
C ALA A 398 9.59 8.85 -32.21
N GLU A 399 10.85 8.93 -32.60
CA GLU A 399 11.34 8.36 -33.86
C GLU A 399 11.32 6.82 -33.82
N GLU A 400 11.83 6.24 -32.74
CA GLU A 400 11.83 4.81 -32.46
C GLU A 400 11.20 4.51 -31.10
N GLY A 401 10.62 3.31 -30.98
CA GLY A 401 10.03 2.84 -29.74
C GLY A 401 8.66 3.46 -29.40
N PRO A 402 8.19 3.25 -28.15
CA PRO A 402 6.90 3.77 -27.72
C PRO A 402 6.92 5.29 -27.53
N PRO A 403 5.74 5.96 -27.52
CA PRO A 403 5.66 7.40 -27.29
C PRO A 403 6.26 7.83 -25.95
N TRP A 404 6.74 9.07 -25.89
CA TRP A 404 6.91 9.75 -24.61
C TRP A 404 5.53 9.89 -23.95
N LEU A 405 5.40 9.54 -22.68
CA LEU A 405 4.11 9.50 -21.98
C LEU A 405 4.23 10.06 -20.56
N LEU A 406 3.64 11.23 -20.34
CA LEU A 406 3.34 11.73 -19.01
C LEU A 406 1.89 11.39 -18.66
N ASP A 407 1.67 10.71 -17.55
CA ASP A 407 0.34 10.52 -16.96
C ASP A 407 0.47 10.65 -15.43
N MET A 408 -0.08 11.72 -14.88
CA MET A 408 0.08 12.05 -13.46
C MET A 408 -1.15 12.72 -12.87
N ALA A 409 -1.45 12.40 -11.61
CA ALA A 409 -2.30 13.24 -10.78
C ALA A 409 -1.60 14.56 -10.42
N THR A 410 -2.38 15.58 -10.11
CA THR A 410 -1.87 16.89 -9.63
C THR A 410 -1.70 16.92 -8.11
N SER A 411 -2.18 15.89 -7.40
CA SER A 411 -1.84 15.60 -6.01
C SER A 411 -0.47 14.95 -5.88
N ALA A 412 0.16 15.10 -4.71
CA ALA A 412 1.49 14.52 -4.45
C ALA A 412 1.48 12.98 -4.55
N ILE A 413 0.39 12.35 -4.12
CA ILE A 413 0.10 10.92 -4.32
C ILE A 413 -1.37 10.73 -4.69
N PRO A 414 -1.74 9.63 -5.35
CA PRO A 414 -3.14 9.25 -5.54
C PRO A 414 -3.75 8.68 -4.24
N PHE A 415 -5.07 8.82 -4.05
CA PHE A 415 -5.77 8.43 -2.81
C PHE A 415 -5.64 6.93 -2.48
N ASN A 416 -5.53 6.08 -3.50
CA ASN A 416 -5.28 4.65 -3.33
C ASN A 416 -3.98 4.33 -2.56
N ARG A 417 -2.97 5.21 -2.59
CA ARG A 417 -1.73 5.04 -1.80
C ARG A 417 -2.00 5.25 -0.31
N VAL A 418 -2.90 6.17 0.04
CA VAL A 418 -3.40 6.32 1.42
C VAL A 418 -4.11 5.06 1.87
N MET A 419 -4.99 4.50 1.05
CA MET A 419 -5.70 3.25 1.38
C MET A 419 -4.74 2.06 1.52
N LEU A 420 -3.74 1.94 0.65
CA LEU A 420 -2.72 0.91 0.72
C LEU A 420 -1.89 1.06 2.01
N SER A 421 -1.38 2.26 2.29
CA SER A 421 -0.66 2.54 3.53
C SER A 421 -1.49 2.23 4.77
N ARG A 422 -2.80 2.58 4.76
CA ARG A 422 -3.73 2.24 5.85
C ARG A 422 -3.88 0.73 6.02
N SER A 423 -4.01 -0.01 4.91
CA SER A 423 -4.12 -1.47 4.93
C SER A 423 -2.84 -2.16 5.40
N LEU A 424 -1.68 -1.59 5.08
CA LEU A 424 -0.37 -2.14 5.45
C LEU A 424 0.12 -1.63 6.82
N GLY A 425 -0.58 -0.67 7.43
CA GLY A 425 -0.13 0.00 8.66
C GLY A 425 1.17 0.78 8.48
N LEU A 426 1.48 1.22 7.25
CA LEU A 426 2.71 1.94 6.94
C LEU A 426 2.46 3.45 6.92
N PRO A 427 3.37 4.29 7.45
CA PRO A 427 3.24 5.73 7.34
C PRO A 427 3.34 6.18 5.88
N LEU A 428 2.67 7.29 5.59
CA LEU A 428 2.79 8.01 4.33
C LEU A 428 4.05 8.88 4.33
N PRO A 429 4.62 9.17 3.15
CA PRO A 429 5.65 10.20 3.02
C PRO A 429 5.15 11.55 3.56
N GLU A 430 6.06 12.38 4.04
CA GLU A 430 5.68 13.70 4.54
C GLU A 430 5.03 14.57 3.47
N SER A 431 4.11 15.44 3.91
CA SER A 431 3.49 16.48 3.06
C SER A 431 2.66 15.98 1.87
N VAL A 432 2.24 14.71 1.87
CA VAL A 432 1.40 14.15 0.79
C VAL A 432 -0.09 14.16 1.11
N ALA A 433 -0.45 14.30 2.39
CA ALA A 433 -1.82 14.28 2.88
C ALA A 433 -1.97 15.12 4.16
N SER A 434 -3.22 15.45 4.50
CA SER A 434 -3.56 16.28 5.65
C SER A 434 -4.83 15.78 6.37
N ASP A 435 -4.95 16.15 7.63
CA ASP A 435 -6.15 15.95 8.44
C ASP A 435 -7.27 16.95 8.09
N ALA A 436 -8.39 16.90 8.83
CA ALA A 436 -9.53 17.80 8.66
C ALA A 436 -9.22 19.28 8.99
N GLN A 437 -8.08 19.58 9.61
CA GLN A 437 -7.64 20.94 9.92
C GLN A 437 -6.65 21.46 8.86
N GLY A 438 -6.33 20.67 7.84
CA GLY A 438 -5.34 21.01 6.81
C GLY A 438 -3.89 20.84 7.27
N VAL A 439 -3.65 20.23 8.43
CA VAL A 439 -2.31 19.95 8.95
C VAL A 439 -1.79 18.68 8.30
N ASN A 440 -0.54 18.69 7.83
CA ASN A 440 0.05 17.52 7.19
C ASN A 440 0.22 16.37 8.19
N VAL A 441 -0.21 15.17 7.79
CA VAL A 441 -0.11 13.95 8.58
C VAL A 441 0.56 12.84 7.78
N THR A 442 1.25 11.95 8.47
CA THR A 442 1.85 10.74 7.89
C THR A 442 1.11 9.48 8.30
N ASP A 443 0.29 9.52 9.36
CA ASP A 443 -0.58 8.40 9.69
C ASP A 443 -1.74 8.33 8.67
N PRO A 444 -1.82 7.27 7.84
CA PRO A 444 -2.90 7.12 6.88
C PRO A 444 -4.29 7.03 7.54
N ALA A 445 -4.42 6.75 8.84
CA ALA A 445 -5.68 6.76 9.57
C ALA A 445 -6.21 8.19 9.86
N GLU A 446 -5.31 9.17 9.95
CA GLU A 446 -5.66 10.59 10.20
C GLU A 446 -5.95 11.37 8.90
N VAL A 447 -5.67 10.77 7.74
CA VAL A 447 -5.84 11.43 6.44
C VAL A 447 -7.30 11.68 6.13
N GLU A 448 -7.61 12.96 5.91
CA GLU A 448 -8.90 13.44 5.44
C GLU A 448 -8.83 14.05 4.04
N MET A 449 -7.68 14.57 3.62
CA MET A 449 -7.50 15.18 2.30
C MET A 449 -6.09 14.96 1.78
N LEU A 450 -5.94 14.91 0.46
CA LEU A 450 -4.64 14.86 -0.19
C LEU A 450 -4.01 16.25 -0.30
N ALA A 451 -2.69 16.31 -0.31
CA ALA A 451 -1.95 17.53 -0.58
C ALA A 451 -1.62 17.67 -2.08
N PRO A 452 -1.59 18.90 -2.62
CA PRO A 452 -1.18 19.16 -3.99
C PRO A 452 0.32 18.91 -4.19
N LEU A 453 0.72 18.56 -5.42
CA LEU A 453 2.13 18.41 -5.79
C LEU A 453 2.93 19.69 -5.52
N GLY A 454 4.16 19.54 -5.03
CA GLY A 454 5.07 20.64 -4.69
C GLY A 454 5.49 20.69 -3.22
N GLY A 455 5.03 19.72 -2.42
CA GLY A 455 5.39 19.57 -1.01
C GLY A 455 4.86 20.71 -0.12
N ALA A 456 5.38 20.80 1.11
CA ALA A 456 4.90 21.75 2.10
C ALA A 456 4.96 23.22 1.63
N LEU A 457 6.04 23.61 0.94
CA LEU A 457 6.32 25.01 0.60
C LEU A 457 5.80 25.43 -0.78
N PHE A 458 5.77 24.52 -1.76
CA PHE A 458 5.47 24.86 -3.15
C PHE A 458 4.19 24.19 -3.68
N GLY A 459 3.36 23.64 -2.80
CA GLY A 459 2.09 22.99 -3.15
C GLY A 459 1.11 23.86 -3.96
N TYR A 460 1.26 25.19 -3.94
CA TYR A 460 0.46 26.09 -4.78
C TYR A 460 0.67 25.83 -6.29
N LYS A 461 1.82 25.26 -6.69
CA LYS A 461 2.06 24.87 -8.09
C LYS A 461 1.19 23.68 -8.50
N GLY A 462 1.15 22.62 -7.68
CA GLY A 462 0.25 21.48 -7.91
C GLY A 462 -1.21 21.89 -7.86
N ALA A 463 -1.60 22.78 -6.93
CA ALA A 463 -2.95 23.31 -6.88
C ALA A 463 -3.31 24.14 -8.13
N GLY A 464 -2.35 24.90 -8.68
CA GLY A 464 -2.51 25.59 -9.96
C GLY A 464 -2.65 24.65 -11.15
N LEU A 465 -1.89 23.55 -11.19
CA LEU A 465 -2.04 22.50 -12.21
C LEU A 465 -3.39 21.80 -12.09
N ALA A 466 -3.86 21.52 -10.88
CA ALA A 466 -5.19 20.97 -10.63
C ALA A 466 -6.30 21.91 -11.15
N GLY A 467 -6.14 23.22 -10.94
CA GLY A 467 -7.04 24.25 -11.47
C GLY A 467 -7.03 24.35 -13.00
N LEU A 468 -5.89 24.14 -13.66
CA LEU A 468 -5.83 24.05 -15.12
C LEU A 468 -6.69 22.88 -15.64
N SER A 469 -6.55 21.69 -15.04
CA SER A 469 -7.37 20.53 -15.41
C SER A 469 -8.86 20.78 -15.12
N GLU A 470 -9.19 21.40 -13.99
CA GLU A 470 -10.56 21.79 -13.62
C GLU A 470 -11.19 22.70 -14.69
N ILE A 471 -10.49 23.78 -15.05
CA ILE A 471 -10.98 24.76 -16.03
C ILE A 471 -11.20 24.09 -17.39
N LEU A 472 -10.24 23.28 -17.86
CA LEU A 472 -10.35 22.59 -19.14
C LEU A 472 -11.51 21.58 -19.15
N SER A 473 -11.71 20.87 -18.04
CA SER A 473 -12.71 19.79 -17.92
C SER A 473 -14.13 20.30 -17.72
N SER A 474 -14.30 21.48 -17.09
CA SER A 474 -15.62 22.01 -16.72
C SER A 474 -16.01 23.25 -17.51
N ALA A 475 -15.15 24.26 -17.58
CA ALA A 475 -15.55 25.60 -18.04
C ALA A 475 -15.90 25.66 -19.54
N PHE A 476 -15.33 24.80 -20.37
CA PHE A 476 -15.60 24.77 -21.81
C PHE A 476 -16.83 23.95 -22.20
N SER A 477 -17.32 23.08 -21.31
CA SER A 477 -18.43 22.17 -21.60
C SER A 477 -19.64 22.36 -20.68
N ASP A 478 -19.55 23.24 -19.68
CA ASP A 478 -20.55 23.42 -18.61
C ASP A 478 -20.77 22.12 -17.82
N ALA A 479 -19.68 21.36 -17.63
CA ALA A 479 -19.69 20.19 -16.75
C ALA A 479 -19.45 20.62 -15.29
N PRO A 480 -19.93 19.84 -14.29
CA PRO A 480 -19.80 20.21 -12.89
C PRO A 480 -18.33 20.35 -12.44
N LEU A 481 -18.10 21.23 -11.48
CA LEU A 481 -16.82 21.35 -10.77
C LEU A 481 -16.62 20.18 -9.78
N SER A 482 -15.39 19.94 -9.33
CA SER A 482 -15.04 18.90 -8.36
C SER A 482 -15.91 18.88 -7.10
N ALA A 483 -16.25 20.07 -6.57
CA ALA A 483 -17.08 20.21 -5.37
C ALA A 483 -18.58 19.92 -5.64
N GLU A 484 -19.00 19.93 -6.89
CA GLU A 484 -20.38 19.72 -7.34
C GLU A 484 -20.64 18.27 -7.77
N LEU A 485 -19.57 17.50 -7.99
CA LEU A 485 -19.64 16.10 -8.43
C LEU A 485 -20.06 15.18 -7.29
N LEU A 486 -21.00 14.27 -7.60
CA LEU A 486 -21.33 13.15 -6.72
C LEU A 486 -20.10 12.26 -6.52
N PRO A 487 -19.95 11.62 -5.34
CA PRO A 487 -18.86 10.68 -5.08
C PRO A 487 -18.79 9.55 -6.11
N MET A 488 -17.57 9.10 -6.44
CA MET A 488 -17.40 7.96 -7.34
C MET A 488 -17.98 6.67 -6.74
N VAL A 489 -17.72 6.42 -5.46
CA VAL A 489 -18.24 5.27 -4.71
C VAL A 489 -19.40 5.74 -3.84
N SER A 490 -20.58 5.20 -4.10
CA SER A 490 -21.83 5.56 -3.44
C SER A 490 -22.78 4.37 -3.41
N ASP A 491 -23.76 4.42 -2.50
CA ASP A 491 -24.87 3.46 -2.50
C ASP A 491 -25.79 3.70 -3.72
N ASP A 492 -25.97 4.97 -4.12
CA ASP A 492 -26.65 5.33 -5.36
C ASP A 492 -25.73 5.11 -6.56
N MET A 493 -26.07 4.09 -7.35
CA MET A 493 -25.42 3.76 -8.62
C MET A 493 -26.37 3.98 -9.82
N SER A 494 -27.38 4.83 -9.66
CA SER A 494 -28.37 5.16 -10.69
C SER A 494 -28.29 6.60 -11.20
N THR A 495 -27.94 7.56 -10.35
CA THR A 495 -27.83 8.97 -10.76
C THR A 495 -26.53 9.24 -11.53
N PRO A 496 -26.58 9.72 -12.79
CA PRO A 496 -25.39 10.08 -13.54
C PRO A 496 -24.58 11.20 -12.88
N ARG A 497 -23.25 11.12 -12.95
CA ARG A 497 -22.33 12.11 -12.37
C ARG A 497 -22.12 13.34 -13.25
N GLY A 498 -22.32 13.20 -14.57
CA GLY A 498 -22.16 14.30 -15.53
C GLY A 498 -20.72 14.80 -15.69
N LEU A 499 -19.72 13.97 -15.42
CA LEU A 499 -18.31 14.34 -15.30
C LEU A 499 -17.78 15.07 -16.54
N GLY A 500 -16.86 16.00 -16.33
CA GLY A 500 -16.18 16.77 -17.38
C GLY A 500 -14.82 16.18 -17.76
N ALA A 501 -14.42 16.35 -19.02
CA ALA A 501 -13.09 15.99 -19.49
C ALA A 501 -12.70 16.85 -20.69
N PHE A 502 -11.42 16.83 -21.08
CA PHE A 502 -10.93 17.59 -22.22
C PHE A 502 -9.81 16.83 -22.93
N VAL A 503 -9.87 16.79 -24.26
CA VAL A 503 -8.87 16.14 -25.11
C VAL A 503 -8.36 17.13 -26.15
N MET A 504 -7.05 17.16 -26.37
CA MET A 504 -6.43 17.98 -27.40
C MET A 504 -5.40 17.20 -28.22
N ALA A 505 -5.44 17.37 -29.53
CA ALA A 505 -4.44 16.88 -30.47
C ALA A 505 -3.75 18.06 -31.17
N LEU A 506 -2.42 18.02 -31.25
CA LEU A 506 -1.60 19.00 -31.96
C LEU A 506 -0.86 18.28 -33.09
N ASP A 507 -1.08 18.71 -34.33
CA ASP A 507 -0.43 18.10 -35.50
C ASP A 507 0.94 18.74 -35.74
N PRO A 508 2.06 18.02 -35.56
CA PRO A 508 3.39 18.55 -35.83
C PRO A 508 3.57 19.08 -37.25
N GLU A 509 2.80 18.56 -38.22
CA GLU A 509 2.85 18.97 -39.62
C GLU A 509 2.36 20.41 -39.82
N ALA A 510 1.48 20.90 -38.95
CA ALA A 510 1.04 22.29 -38.96
C ALA A 510 2.07 23.27 -38.38
N PHE A 511 3.19 22.76 -37.83
CA PHE A 511 4.28 23.55 -37.27
C PHE A 511 5.57 23.38 -38.09
N ALA A 512 6.60 22.77 -37.52
CA ALA A 512 7.91 22.59 -38.16
C ALA A 512 8.01 21.30 -38.98
N GLY A 513 6.94 20.50 -39.06
CA GLY A 513 6.90 19.23 -39.77
C GLY A 513 7.17 18.02 -38.85
N THR A 514 6.55 16.90 -39.19
CA THR A 514 6.61 15.66 -38.40
C THR A 514 8.04 15.12 -38.22
N ALA A 515 8.87 15.19 -39.26
CA ALA A 515 10.25 14.71 -39.23
C ALA A 515 11.11 15.52 -38.24
N VAL A 516 10.97 16.85 -38.24
CA VAL A 516 11.69 17.74 -37.32
C VAL A 516 11.26 17.47 -35.88
N PHE A 517 9.96 17.31 -35.66
CA PHE A 517 9.42 17.01 -34.33
C PHE A 517 10.00 15.70 -33.76
N ARG A 518 9.97 14.60 -34.53
CA ARG A 518 10.51 13.30 -34.10
C ARG A 518 12.00 13.35 -33.81
N ALA A 519 12.79 14.03 -34.63
CA ALA A 519 14.22 14.20 -34.41
C ALA A 519 14.53 15.00 -33.13
N VAL A 520 13.73 16.03 -32.82
CA VAL A 520 13.85 16.77 -31.55
C VAL A 520 13.46 15.88 -30.36
N MET A 521 12.39 15.10 -30.47
CA MET A 521 11.97 14.17 -29.42
C MET A 521 13.03 13.10 -29.15
N SER A 522 13.64 12.51 -30.19
CA SER A 522 14.74 11.54 -30.03
C SER A 522 15.91 12.16 -29.27
N ARG A 523 16.40 13.33 -29.71
CA ARG A 523 17.48 14.05 -29.01
C ARG A 523 17.16 14.39 -27.56
N TYR A 524 15.91 14.75 -27.27
CA TYR A 524 15.47 15.05 -25.91
C TYR A 524 15.46 13.82 -25.01
N LEU A 525 14.92 12.70 -25.51
CA LEU A 525 14.89 11.43 -24.78
C LEU A 525 16.31 10.88 -24.54
N ASP A 526 17.19 10.97 -25.54
CA ASP A 526 18.59 10.57 -25.41
C ASP A 526 19.31 11.42 -24.38
N ALA A 527 19.06 12.74 -24.37
CA ALA A 527 19.64 13.65 -23.38
C ALA A 527 19.16 13.34 -21.94
N ILE A 528 17.88 12.99 -21.76
CA ILE A 528 17.36 12.55 -20.45
C ILE A 528 18.07 11.26 -20.01
N ARG A 529 18.05 10.23 -20.87
CA ARG A 529 18.55 8.89 -20.53
C ARG A 529 20.07 8.85 -20.39
N GLY A 530 20.79 9.77 -21.05
CA GLY A 530 22.23 9.95 -20.94
C GLY A 530 22.68 10.93 -19.85
N SER A 531 21.76 11.51 -19.07
CA SER A 531 22.10 12.42 -17.97
C SER A 531 22.92 11.71 -16.89
N GLU A 532 23.81 12.45 -16.23
CA GLU A 532 24.47 11.97 -15.01
C GLU A 532 23.43 11.56 -13.97
N VAL A 533 23.74 10.50 -13.21
CA VAL A 533 22.82 9.87 -12.27
C VAL A 533 23.40 9.96 -10.86
N ALA A 534 22.56 10.31 -9.88
CA ALA A 534 22.96 10.26 -8.48
C ALA A 534 23.21 8.82 -8.02
N ALA A 535 24.01 8.65 -6.96
CA ALA A 535 24.28 7.33 -6.38
C ALA A 535 22.96 6.59 -6.07
N ASP A 536 22.89 5.31 -6.45
CA ASP A 536 21.75 4.42 -6.24
C ASP A 536 20.41 4.90 -6.84
N GLN A 537 20.46 5.78 -7.84
CA GLN A 537 19.27 6.24 -8.57
C GLN A 537 19.29 5.79 -10.03
N ARG A 538 18.17 5.98 -10.73
CA ARG A 538 18.05 5.83 -12.19
C ARG A 538 17.30 7.03 -12.75
N VAL A 539 17.84 7.65 -13.80
CA VAL A 539 17.12 8.65 -14.59
C VAL A 539 16.26 7.94 -15.63
N MET A 540 15.05 8.46 -15.86
CA MET A 540 14.09 7.90 -16.80
C MET A 540 13.25 9.03 -17.42
N ALA A 541 12.84 8.87 -18.68
CA ALA A 541 11.84 9.74 -19.27
C ALA A 541 10.44 9.31 -18.83
N PRO A 542 9.45 10.23 -18.80
CA PRO A 542 8.05 9.87 -18.64
C PRO A 542 7.63 8.77 -19.63
N GLY A 543 7.11 7.67 -19.08
CA GLY A 543 6.68 6.48 -19.81
C GLY A 543 7.68 5.33 -19.76
N ASP A 544 8.97 5.56 -19.54
CA ASP A 544 9.99 4.50 -19.58
C ASP A 544 9.69 3.36 -18.59
N ARG A 545 9.25 3.70 -17.37
CA ARG A 545 8.87 2.72 -16.35
C ARG A 545 7.65 1.91 -16.78
N GLU A 546 6.65 2.58 -17.35
CA GLU A 546 5.41 1.99 -17.81
C GLU A 546 5.65 1.03 -18.99
N TRP A 547 6.51 1.40 -19.94
CA TRP A 547 6.87 0.57 -21.10
C TRP A 547 7.68 -0.67 -20.71
N GLU A 548 8.60 -0.53 -19.75
CA GLU A 548 9.34 -1.66 -19.19
C GLU A 548 8.40 -2.64 -18.48
N GLU A 549 7.46 -2.13 -17.69
CA GLU A 549 6.46 -2.95 -17.00
C GLU A 549 5.48 -3.62 -17.97
N ALA A 550 5.10 -2.95 -19.07
CA ALA A 550 4.30 -3.55 -20.13
C ALA A 550 4.99 -4.77 -20.78
N GLU A 551 6.29 -4.66 -21.06
CA GLU A 551 7.06 -5.76 -21.61
C GLU A 551 7.16 -6.93 -20.63
N ASN A 552 7.34 -6.64 -19.35
CA ASN A 552 7.37 -7.63 -18.27
C ASN A 552 6.01 -8.35 -18.11
N ARG A 553 4.90 -7.60 -18.11
CA ARG A 553 3.54 -8.13 -17.95
C ARG A 553 3.08 -8.94 -19.15
N ARG A 554 3.53 -8.59 -20.36
CA ARG A 554 3.28 -9.41 -21.56
C ARG A 554 3.88 -10.82 -21.43
N LYS A 555 5.03 -10.95 -20.76
CA LYS A 555 5.72 -12.24 -20.54
C LYS A 555 5.18 -13.00 -19.34
N THR A 556 4.90 -12.30 -18.25
CA THR A 556 4.63 -12.93 -16.95
C THR A 556 3.15 -12.95 -16.56
N GLY A 557 2.27 -12.33 -17.35
CA GLY A 557 0.89 -12.05 -16.98
C GLY A 557 0.79 -10.99 -15.88
N ILE A 558 -0.43 -10.56 -15.61
CA ILE A 558 -0.75 -9.50 -14.65
C ILE A 558 -1.15 -10.12 -13.32
N LYS A 559 -0.61 -9.60 -12.22
CA LYS A 559 -0.97 -10.02 -10.86
C LYS A 559 -2.31 -9.38 -10.47
N LEU A 560 -3.23 -10.20 -9.98
CA LEU A 560 -4.48 -9.75 -9.38
C LEU A 560 -4.56 -10.20 -7.92
N ASP A 561 -5.17 -9.37 -7.08
CA ASP A 561 -5.50 -9.75 -5.71
C ASP A 561 -6.68 -10.73 -5.66
N GLU A 562 -6.71 -11.60 -4.65
CA GLU A 562 -7.76 -12.61 -4.47
C GLU A 562 -9.16 -11.99 -4.36
N THR A 563 -9.29 -10.81 -3.76
CA THR A 563 -10.59 -10.12 -3.64
C THR A 563 -11.15 -9.80 -5.02
N THR A 564 -10.33 -9.21 -5.89
CA THR A 564 -10.71 -8.92 -7.28
C THR A 564 -11.12 -10.18 -8.03
N VAL A 565 -10.37 -11.28 -7.89
CA VAL A 565 -10.69 -12.55 -8.56
C VAL A 565 -12.01 -13.14 -8.02
N THR A 566 -12.23 -13.05 -6.71
CA THR A 566 -13.45 -13.54 -6.05
C THR A 566 -14.68 -12.75 -6.52
N ASP A 567 -14.60 -11.42 -6.53
CA ASP A 567 -15.70 -10.55 -6.95
C ASP A 567 -16.06 -10.78 -8.42
N LEU A 568 -15.05 -10.93 -9.29
CA LEU A 568 -15.27 -11.24 -10.71
C LEU A 568 -15.82 -12.65 -10.92
N GLY A 569 -15.39 -13.63 -10.11
CA GLY A 569 -15.94 -14.99 -10.14
C GLY A 569 -17.41 -15.02 -9.72
N ALA A 570 -17.80 -14.25 -8.70
CA ALA A 570 -19.18 -14.11 -8.28
C ALA A 570 -20.05 -13.48 -9.37
N PHE A 571 -19.57 -12.40 -9.98
CA PHE A 571 -20.23 -11.76 -11.13
C PHE A 571 -20.41 -12.74 -12.29
N ALA A 572 -19.37 -13.50 -12.64
CA ALA A 572 -19.39 -14.48 -13.72
C ALA A 572 -20.48 -15.54 -13.50
N GLY A 573 -20.59 -16.07 -12.28
CA GLY A 573 -21.63 -17.02 -11.90
C GLY A 573 -23.05 -16.45 -11.98
N GLU A 574 -23.25 -15.20 -11.57
CA GLU A 574 -24.56 -14.54 -11.61
C GLU A 574 -25.02 -14.23 -13.06
N HIS A 575 -24.07 -13.89 -13.94
CA HIS A 575 -24.37 -13.40 -15.30
C HIS A 575 -24.11 -14.44 -16.41
N GLY A 576 -23.74 -15.68 -16.05
CA GLY A 576 -23.48 -16.75 -17.00
C GLY A 576 -22.26 -16.51 -17.89
N VAL A 577 -21.27 -15.76 -17.39
CA VAL A 577 -20.00 -15.52 -18.08
C VAL A 577 -19.01 -16.62 -17.70
N ASP A 578 -18.23 -17.10 -18.66
CA ASP A 578 -17.15 -18.06 -18.38
C ASP A 578 -16.14 -17.47 -17.37
N PRO A 579 -15.80 -18.19 -16.29
CA PRO A 579 -14.95 -17.66 -15.23
C PRO A 579 -13.55 -17.29 -15.73
N LEU A 580 -12.94 -16.33 -15.04
CA LEU A 580 -11.60 -15.84 -15.33
C LEU A 580 -10.58 -16.99 -15.19
N ARG A 581 -9.83 -17.26 -16.25
CA ARG A 581 -8.81 -18.31 -16.26
C ARG A 581 -7.51 -17.79 -15.66
N THR A 582 -6.97 -18.49 -14.68
CA THR A 582 -5.74 -18.09 -13.98
C THR A 582 -4.57 -18.93 -14.45
N ILE A 583 -3.38 -18.33 -14.46
CA ILE A 583 -2.12 -19.02 -14.72
C ILE A 583 -1.71 -19.66 -13.40
N SER A 584 -1.78 -20.99 -13.32
CA SER A 584 -1.17 -21.72 -12.21
C SER A 584 0.34 -21.56 -12.30
N VAL A 585 0.97 -20.94 -11.31
CA VAL A 585 2.42 -21.00 -11.15
C VAL A 585 2.72 -22.45 -10.76
N GLY A 586 3.21 -23.24 -11.72
CA GLY A 586 3.56 -24.64 -11.49
C GLY A 586 4.62 -24.78 -10.41
N SER A 587 4.35 -25.76 -9.54
CA SER A 587 5.16 -26.33 -8.44
C SER A 587 6.68 -26.23 -8.56
#